data_AF-A0A7K2HYI9-F1
#
_entry.id   AF-A0A7K2HYI9-F1
#
_cell.length_a   1.000
_cell.length_b   1.000
_cell.length_c   1.000
_cell.angle_alpha   90.00
_cell.angle_beta   90.00
_cell.angle_gamma   90.00
#
_symmetry.space_group_name_H-M   'P 1'
#
loop_
_entity.id
_entity.type
_entity.pdbx_description
1 polymer ?
#
loop_
_entity_poly.entity_id
_entity_poly.type
_entity_poly.pdbx_seq_one_letter_code
_entity_poly.pdbx_strand_id
1 'polypeptide(L)' 'MSINYTERATRYWAQSDQAYADGDPRHGDELAELAAQCDTWAHEDSGRQRPHDEQAGVAR' A
#
# COMPACT_ATOMS: atom_id res chain seq x y z
N MET A 1 1.91 0.03 17.78
CA MET A 1 1.56 -0.91 16.68
C MET A 1 1.95 -0.21 15.39
N SER A 2 3.08 -0.59 14.76
CA SER A 2 3.41 -0.04 13.43
C SER A 2 2.51 -0.73 12.40
N ILE A 3 1.85 0.02 11.55
CA ILE A 3 1.00 -0.54 10.49
C ILE A 3 1.94 -0.97 9.36
N ASN A 4 2.14 -2.27 9.19
CA ASN A 4 2.90 -2.79 8.05
C ASN A 4 1.97 -2.86 6.83
N TYR A 5 2.03 -1.82 5.99
CA TYR A 5 1.20 -1.73 4.78
C TYR A 5 1.56 -2.80 3.74
N THR A 6 2.82 -3.25 3.67
CA THR A 6 3.24 -4.35 2.77
C THR A 6 2.58 -5.68 3.15
N GLU A 7 2.52 -6.00 4.44
CA GLU A 7 1.86 -7.21 4.93
C GLU A 7 0.35 -7.18 4.64
N ARG A 8 -0.28 -6.01 4.81
CA ARG A 8 -1.70 -5.80 4.50
C ARG A 8 -1.98 -5.94 3.00
N ALA A 9 -1.15 -5.34 2.14
CA ALA A 9 -1.29 -5.46 0.70
C ALA A 9 -1.23 -6.93 0.25
N THR A 10 -0.25 -7.67 0.74
CA THR A 10 -0.09 -9.11 0.45
C THR A 10 -1.33 -9.92 0.85
N ARG A 11 -1.90 -9.62 2.02
CA ARG A 11 -3.12 -10.30 2.50
C ARG A 11 -4.33 -10.00 1.62
N TYR A 12 -4.52 -8.74 1.23
CA TYR A 12 -5.64 -8.36 0.37
C TYR A 12 -5.52 -8.96 -1.03
N TRP A 13 -4.30 -9.07 -1.59
CA TRP A 13 -4.07 -9.78 -2.84
C TRP A 13 -4.46 -11.26 -2.76
N ALA A 14 -4.05 -11.96 -1.69
CA ALA A 14 -4.42 -13.36 -1.49
C ALA A 14 -5.93 -13.56 -1.32
N GLN A 15 -6.61 -12.64 -0.64
CA GLN A 15 -8.07 -12.69 -0.49
C GLN A 15 -8.80 -12.37 -1.80
N SER A 16 -8.26 -11.45 -2.60
CA SER A 16 -8.80 -11.11 -3.93
C SER A 16 -8.76 -12.33 -4.85
N ASP A 17 -7.63 -13.03 -4.92
CA ASP A 17 -7.47 -14.26 -5.70
C ASP A 17 -8.47 -15.34 -5.26
N GLN A 18 -8.63 -15.54 -3.95
CA GLN A 18 -9.62 -16.46 -3.40
C GLN A 18 -11.05 -16.07 -3.78
N ALA A 19 -11.41 -14.77 -3.72
CA ALA A 19 -12.73 -14.30 -4.10
C ALA A 19 -13.03 -14.55 -5.58
N TYR A 20 -12.05 -14.38 -6.48
CA TYR A 20 -12.22 -14.77 -7.88
C TYR A 20 -12.37 -16.28 -8.04
N ALA A 21 -11.60 -17.09 -7.30
CA ALA A 21 -11.72 -18.55 -7.33
C ALA A 21 -13.08 -19.05 -6.82
N ASP A 22 -13.66 -18.35 -5.84
CA ASP A 22 -14.98 -18.65 -5.27
C ASP A 22 -16.14 -18.10 -6.11
N GLY A 23 -15.85 -17.35 -7.18
CA GLY A 23 -16.85 -16.80 -8.10
C GLY A 23 -17.49 -15.48 -7.64
N ASP A 24 -16.83 -14.73 -6.75
CA ASP A 24 -17.22 -13.38 -6.34
C ASP A 24 -16.23 -12.33 -6.90
N PRO A 25 -16.32 -12.00 -8.20
CA PRO A 25 -15.40 -11.07 -8.83
C PRO A 25 -15.50 -9.64 -8.28
N ARG A 26 -16.69 -9.24 -7.82
CA ARG A 26 -16.88 -7.88 -7.26
C ARG A 26 -16.12 -7.74 -5.94
N HIS A 27 -16.20 -8.75 -5.08
CA HIS A 27 -15.43 -8.76 -3.86
C HIS A 27 -13.92 -8.85 -4.14
N GLY A 28 -13.53 -9.60 -5.18
CA GLY A 28 -12.16 -9.65 -5.68
C GLY A 28 -11.63 -8.27 -6.09
N ASP A 29 -12.40 -7.50 -6.85
CA ASP A 29 -12.05 -6.14 -7.30
C ASP A 29 -11.85 -5.18 -6.11
N GLU A 30 -12.78 -5.20 -5.14
CA GLU A 30 -12.70 -4.36 -3.93
C GLU A 30 -11.43 -4.66 -3.11
N LEU A 31 -11.07 -5.94 -2.97
CA LEU A 31 -9.87 -6.38 -2.27
C LEU A 31 -8.59 -5.99 -3.02
N ALA A 32 -8.59 -6.09 -4.35
CA ALA A 32 -7.47 -5.65 -5.19
C ALA A 32 -7.23 -4.14 -5.07
N GLU A 33 -8.28 -3.33 -5.03
CA GLU A 33 -8.18 -1.88 -4.82
C GLU A 33 -7.58 -1.54 -3.45
N LEU A 34 -8.00 -2.26 -2.40
CA LEU A 34 -7.44 -2.10 -1.05
C LEU A 34 -5.96 -2.52 -0.99
N ALA A 35 -5.59 -3.58 -1.71
CA ALA A 35 -4.20 -4.03 -1.80
C ALA A 35 -3.32 -2.97 -2.46
N ALA A 36 -3.75 -2.40 -3.58
CA ALA A 36 -3.04 -1.35 -4.31
C ALA A 36 -2.89 -0.05 -3.48
N GLN A 37 -3.91 0.32 -2.70
CA GLN A 37 -3.82 1.44 -1.76
C GLN A 37 -2.77 1.17 -0.67
N CYS A 38 -2.72 -0.05 -0.13
CA CYS A 38 -1.71 -0.43 0.85
C CYS A 38 -0.29 -0.41 0.25
N ASP A 39 -0.09 -0.85 -1.00
CA ASP A 39 1.21 -0.76 -1.68
C ASP A 39 1.65 0.70 -1.87
N THR A 40 0.70 1.58 -2.20
CA THR A 40 0.97 3.02 -2.32
C THR A 40 1.43 3.60 -0.98
N TRP A 41 0.71 3.33 0.10
CA TRP A 41 1.10 3.80 1.43
C TRP A 41 2.40 3.19 1.94
N ALA A 42 2.70 1.93 1.61
CA ALA A 42 3.99 1.31 1.93
C ALA A 42 5.16 2.05 1.24
N HIS A 43 4.95 2.45 -0.02
CA HIS A 43 5.92 3.27 -0.76
C HIS A 43 6.06 4.68 -0.18
N GLU A 44 4.97 5.31 0.21
CA GLU A 44 4.98 6.66 0.82
C GLU A 44 5.60 6.65 2.22
N ASP A 45 5.35 5.62 3.02
CA ASP A 45 5.92 5.45 4.36
C ASP A 45 7.46 5.26 4.28
N SER A 46 7.91 4.40 3.37
CA SER A 46 9.34 4.23 3.08
C SER A 46 9.99 5.46 2.43
N GLY A 47 9.23 6.25 1.66
CA GLY A 47 9.65 7.50 1.04
C GLY A 47 9.66 8.71 1.99
N ARG A 48 8.81 8.73 3.03
CA ARG A 48 8.83 9.76 4.09
C ARG A 48 10.04 9.64 5.01
N GLN A 49 10.72 8.50 5.00
CA GLN A 49 12.00 8.29 5.68
C GLN A 49 13.21 8.87 4.90
N ARG A 50 12.99 9.76 3.93
CA ARG A 50 14.07 10.59 3.36
C ARG A 50 14.35 11.75 4.31
N PRO A 51 15.61 12.06 4.66
CA PRO A 51 15.92 13.06 5.66
C PRO A 51 15.41 14.43 5.20
N HIS A 52 14.55 15.03 6.01
CA HIS A 52 14.17 16.43 5.93
C HIS A 52 15.36 17.31 6.38
N ASP A 53 16.51 17.19 5.72
CA ASP A 53 17.71 18.01 5.99
C ASP A 53 18.31 18.62 4.69
N GLU A 54 17.56 18.66 3.60
CA GLU A 54 17.97 19.40 2.39
C GLU A 54 16.87 20.35 1.87
N GLN A 55 16.32 21.18 2.76
CA GLN A 55 15.56 22.38 2.36
C GLN A 55 15.99 23.66 3.09
N ALA A 56 17.15 23.66 3.77
CA ALA A 56 17.78 24.87 4.27
C ALA A 56 18.96 25.25 3.37
N GLY A 57 18.72 26.07 2.34
CA GLY A 57 19.82 26.76 1.66
C GLY A 57 19.71 26.96 0.15
N VAL A 58 18.66 27.60 -0.35
CA VAL A 58 18.83 28.52 -1.49
C VAL A 58 18.53 29.92 -0.98
N ALA A 59 19.57 30.50 -0.38
CA ALA A 59 19.70 31.94 -0.30
C ALA A 59 20.12 32.43 -1.69
N ARG A 60 19.28 33.27 -2.32
CA ARG A 60 19.71 34.46 -3.06
C ARG A 60 18.65 35.54 -2.93
#